data_AF-A0A950AZM6-F1
#
_entry.id   AF-A0A950AZM6-F1
#
_cell.length_a   1.000
_cell.length_b   1.000
_cell.length_c   1.000
_cell.angle_alpha   90.00
_cell.angle_beta   90.00
_cell.angle_gamma   90.00
#
_symmetry.space_group_name_H-M   'P 1'
#
loop_
_entity.id
_entity.type
_entity.pdbx_description
1 polymer ?
#
loop_
_entity_poly.entity_id
_entity_poly.type
_entity_poly.pdbx_seq_one_letter_code
_entity_poly.pdbx_strand_id
1 'polypeptide(L)'
;MAELSASRSDHCGEDQEPTQCGAGQDQKEDRHPAESLSPPLLRCHIAVAVAIALALALATLDACAPRVFQPPLARSSPAPIVVAPTVPPSTAAPTVPPTAPPVTTAAVSPVRSLAVASRTLPFVDPSRPTVSKGSLVSPSRALTTIVWYPTAPGRWPVVIFAHGFEVGPVPYEHLCRAWAAAGYVVAAPLFPLTDAAVAGPNLDEGDLPNQTADVEFVARALVDPGSAVASKVDPTRIAIAGHSDGAETALDAAQTAPTFRAVIAMSGGPVGGSDVHHPPVLAIQGDADPINPPADGVAVYTQAVSPRYLLRLLGG
;
A
#
# COMPACT_ATOMS: atom_id res chain seq x y z
N MET A 1 -58.89 12.82 -45.57
CA MET A 1 -59.13 11.43 -45.14
C MET A 1 -58.74 11.36 -43.67
N ALA A 2 -59.71 11.26 -42.75
CA ALA A 2 -59.60 11.16 -41.28
C ALA A 2 -58.68 12.20 -40.59
N GLU A 3 -59.18 13.30 -40.01
CA GLU A 3 -59.83 13.42 -38.67
C GLU A 3 -58.82 13.28 -37.50
N LEU A 4 -58.59 14.30 -36.67
CA LEU A 4 -59.43 14.86 -35.57
C LEU A 4 -59.59 13.84 -34.41
N SER A 5 -59.54 14.19 -33.11
CA SER A 5 -59.43 15.49 -32.40
C SER A 5 -58.82 15.28 -30.99
N ALA A 6 -58.58 16.36 -30.23
CA ALA A 6 -58.08 16.33 -28.85
C ALA A 6 -59.17 16.39 -27.76
N SER A 7 -58.88 15.86 -26.57
CA SER A 7 -59.38 16.29 -25.24
C SER A 7 -58.47 15.62 -24.18
N ARG A 8 -57.84 16.25 -23.18
CA ARG A 8 -58.17 17.35 -22.25
C ARG A 8 -59.24 16.96 -21.21
N SER A 9 -58.84 16.79 -19.95
CA SER A 9 -59.27 17.59 -18.77
C SER A 9 -59.20 16.78 -17.46
N ASP A 10 -58.78 17.46 -16.39
CA ASP A 10 -58.78 17.00 -14.99
C ASP A 10 -60.19 16.84 -14.40
N HIS A 11 -60.33 16.14 -13.27
CA HIS A 11 -61.11 16.64 -12.12
C HIS A 11 -60.79 15.96 -10.78
N CYS A 12 -61.09 16.69 -9.69
CA CYS A 12 -60.70 16.42 -8.30
C CYS A 12 -61.71 15.60 -7.49
N GLY A 13 -61.32 15.28 -6.25
CA GLY A 13 -62.12 14.80 -5.12
C GLY A 13 -61.17 14.22 -4.06
N GLU A 14 -60.61 15.02 -3.15
CA GLU A 14 -61.20 15.43 -1.86
C GLU A 14 -61.65 14.24 -0.98
N ASP A 15 -60.93 14.00 0.13
CA ASP A 15 -61.53 14.10 1.49
C ASP A 15 -60.49 13.98 2.65
N GLN A 16 -60.48 15.02 3.50
CA GLN A 16 -60.38 15.02 4.98
C GLN A 16 -59.16 14.45 5.75
N GLU A 17 -58.33 15.39 6.22
CA GLU A 17 -57.68 15.44 7.55
C GLU A 17 -58.73 15.85 8.64
N PRO A 18 -58.44 16.07 9.96
CA PRO A 18 -57.23 15.88 10.79
C PRO A 18 -57.49 15.32 12.24
N THR A 19 -56.57 15.65 13.17
CA THR A 19 -56.71 15.80 14.66
C THR A 19 -56.62 14.54 15.57
N GLN A 20 -56.00 14.55 16.78
CA GLN A 20 -55.16 15.58 17.47
C GLN A 20 -54.14 14.96 18.49
N CYS A 21 -53.57 15.81 19.35
CA CYS A 21 -52.46 15.66 20.32
C CYS A 21 -52.81 15.11 21.73
N GLY A 22 -51.76 14.83 22.52
CA GLY A 22 -51.76 14.77 24.00
C GLY A 22 -50.72 13.77 24.56
N ALA A 23 -49.45 14.11 24.86
CA ALA A 23 -48.89 15.04 25.86
C ALA A 23 -48.81 14.49 27.31
N GLY A 24 -47.59 14.26 27.83
CA GLY A 24 -47.29 14.30 29.27
C GLY A 24 -46.44 13.15 29.86
N GLN A 25 -45.26 13.52 30.40
CA GLN A 25 -44.50 12.85 31.48
C GLN A 25 -43.82 11.48 31.15
N ASP A 26 -42.66 11.10 31.70
CA ASP A 26 -41.85 11.63 32.82
C ASP A 26 -40.33 11.67 32.51
N GLN A 27 -39.58 12.46 33.29
CA GLN A 27 -38.11 12.33 33.37
C GLN A 27 -37.73 11.10 34.21
N LYS A 28 -36.84 10.24 33.69
CA LYS A 28 -36.11 9.27 34.51
C LYS A 28 -34.64 9.27 34.14
N GLU A 29 -33.82 9.73 35.09
CA GLU A 29 -32.39 9.90 34.95
C GLU A 29 -31.67 8.57 35.26
N ASP A 30 -31.60 7.68 34.27
CA ASP A 30 -30.88 6.42 34.42
C ASP A 30 -29.39 6.58 34.12
N ARG A 31 -28.60 6.59 35.19
CA ARG A 31 -27.14 6.46 35.13
C ARG A 31 -26.80 5.09 34.57
N HIS A 32 -26.15 5.03 33.41
CA HIS A 32 -25.53 3.78 32.97
C HIS A 32 -24.45 3.35 33.97
N PRO A 33 -24.48 2.11 34.49
CA PRO A 33 -23.30 1.53 35.12
C PRO A 33 -22.22 1.32 34.05
N ALA A 34 -20.95 1.48 34.43
CA ALA A 34 -19.84 1.18 33.54
C ALA A 34 -19.72 -0.34 33.35
N GLU A 35 -20.35 -0.88 32.30
CA GLU A 35 -20.19 -2.29 31.96
C GLU A 35 -18.79 -2.58 31.41
N SER A 36 -18.08 -3.40 32.17
CA SER A 36 -16.74 -3.91 31.90
C SER A 36 -16.62 -4.52 30.49
N LEU A 37 -15.78 -3.92 29.65
CA LEU A 37 -15.33 -4.48 28.37
C LEU A 37 -14.72 -5.88 28.57
N SER A 38 -15.52 -6.91 28.31
CA SER A 38 -15.09 -8.31 28.28
C SER A 38 -14.64 -8.65 26.86
N PRO A 39 -13.33 -8.85 26.57
CA PRO A 39 -12.87 -8.79 25.19
C PRO A 39 -12.82 -10.18 24.52
N PRO A 40 -13.54 -10.42 23.40
CA PRO A 40 -13.12 -11.42 22.41
C PRO A 40 -11.76 -11.05 21.77
N LEU A 41 -11.38 -9.76 21.79
CA LEU A 41 -10.10 -9.24 21.29
C LEU A 41 -8.88 -9.88 21.98
N LEU A 42 -8.96 -10.19 23.28
CA LEU A 42 -7.87 -10.83 24.01
C LEU A 42 -7.59 -12.26 23.49
N ARG A 43 -8.63 -12.97 23.04
CA ARG A 43 -8.48 -14.31 22.43
C ARG A 43 -7.84 -14.23 21.04
N CYS A 44 -8.09 -13.16 20.30
CA CYS A 44 -7.46 -12.93 19.00
C CYS A 44 -5.95 -12.68 19.15
N HIS A 45 -5.53 -11.80 20.06
CA HIS A 45 -4.10 -11.56 20.33
C HIS A 45 -3.36 -12.80 20.85
N ILE A 46 -4.00 -13.63 21.68
CA ILE A 46 -3.40 -14.90 22.15
C ILE A 46 -3.25 -15.90 20.99
N ALA A 47 -4.22 -16.00 20.08
CA ALA A 47 -4.13 -16.90 18.93
C ALA A 47 -2.98 -16.49 17.98
N VAL A 48 -2.83 -15.20 17.69
CA VAL A 48 -1.72 -14.66 16.87
C VAL A 48 -0.37 -14.91 17.53
N ALA A 49 -0.23 -14.65 18.83
CA ALA A 49 1.02 -14.90 19.57
C ALA A 49 1.41 -16.40 19.58
N VAL A 50 0.44 -17.31 19.71
CA VAL A 50 0.67 -18.76 19.66
C VAL A 50 1.09 -19.22 18.27
N ALA A 51 0.51 -18.69 17.19
CA ALA A 51 0.90 -19.00 15.82
C ALA A 51 2.35 -18.58 15.52
N ILE A 52 2.75 -17.37 15.93
CA ILE A 52 4.11 -16.85 15.79
C ILE A 52 5.11 -17.71 16.58
N ALA A 53 4.78 -18.08 17.82
CA ALA A 53 5.64 -18.95 18.64
C ALA A 53 5.83 -20.35 18.02
N LEU A 54 4.80 -20.91 17.38
CA LEU A 54 4.87 -22.22 16.73
C LEU A 54 5.73 -22.20 15.46
N ALA A 55 5.62 -21.13 14.66
CA ALA A 55 6.44 -20.93 13.47
C ALA A 55 7.93 -20.79 13.82
N LEU A 56 8.25 -20.01 14.86
CA LEU A 56 9.62 -19.85 15.37
C LEU A 56 10.19 -21.17 15.91
N ALA A 57 9.39 -21.99 16.58
CA ALA A 57 9.85 -23.30 17.08
C ALA A 57 10.22 -24.26 15.93
N LEU A 58 9.41 -24.33 14.87
CA LEU A 58 9.66 -25.20 13.71
C LEU A 58 10.92 -24.80 12.93
N ALA A 59 11.24 -23.50 12.86
CA ALA A 59 12.45 -23.00 12.19
C ALA A 59 13.77 -23.40 12.90
N THR A 60 13.73 -23.89 14.15
CA THR A 60 14.94 -24.26 14.90
C THR A 60 15.38 -25.73 14.73
N LEU A 61 14.60 -26.56 14.04
CA LEU A 61 14.84 -28.01 13.96
C LEU A 61 15.69 -28.47 12.76
N ASP A 62 15.92 -27.63 11.75
CA ASP A 62 16.64 -28.02 10.52
C ASP A 62 18.15 -27.64 10.53
N ALA A 63 18.65 -27.14 11.66
CA ALA A 63 20.02 -26.66 11.82
C ALA A 63 20.97 -27.69 12.48
N CYS A 64 20.90 -28.97 12.10
CA CYS A 64 21.80 -29.99 12.66
C CYS A 64 22.22 -31.11 11.69
N ALA A 65 23.01 -30.77 10.67
CA ALA A 65 23.80 -31.74 9.90
C ALA A 65 25.21 -31.19 9.59
N PRO A 66 26.30 -31.74 10.16
CA PRO A 66 27.65 -31.23 9.93
C PRO A 66 28.20 -31.68 8.57
N ARG A 67 28.52 -30.74 7.69
CA ARG A 67 29.34 -31.04 6.50
C ARG A 67 30.77 -31.33 6.92
N VAL A 68 31.24 -32.56 6.67
CA VAL A 68 32.62 -32.97 6.91
C VAL A 68 33.54 -32.27 5.91
N PHE A 69 34.43 -31.42 6.42
CA PHE A 69 35.54 -30.83 5.65
C PHE A 69 36.86 -31.36 6.23
N GLN A 70 37.57 -32.22 5.48
CA GLN A 70 38.87 -32.75 5.90
C GLN A 70 40.00 -31.79 5.53
N PRO A 71 40.77 -31.25 6.50
CA PRO A 71 42.04 -30.59 6.21
C PRO A 71 43.16 -31.65 6.04
N PRO A 72 44.16 -31.41 5.17
CA PRO A 72 45.34 -32.26 5.08
C PRO A 72 46.22 -32.15 6.33
N LEU A 73 46.85 -33.26 6.70
CA LEU A 73 47.61 -33.43 7.94
C LEU A 73 48.86 -32.52 8.02
N ALA A 74 48.99 -31.79 9.13
CA ALA A 74 50.21 -31.08 9.47
C ALA A 74 51.35 -32.05 9.85
N ARG A 75 52.55 -31.82 9.30
CA ARG A 75 53.79 -32.42 9.83
C ARG A 75 54.40 -31.46 10.84
N SER A 76 54.71 -31.98 12.02
CA SER A 76 55.39 -31.26 13.09
C SER A 76 56.87 -31.04 12.79
N SER A 77 57.37 -29.85 13.12
CA SER A 77 58.80 -29.55 13.30
C SER A 77 58.97 -28.42 14.32
N PRO A 78 60.06 -28.42 15.10
CA PRO A 78 60.19 -27.56 16.27
C PRO A 78 60.45 -26.09 15.91
N ALA A 79 59.94 -25.18 16.74
CA ALA A 79 60.11 -23.75 16.56
C ALA A 79 61.56 -23.30 16.84
N PRO A 80 62.16 -22.46 15.97
CA PRO A 80 63.36 -21.71 16.32
C PRO A 80 62.97 -20.47 17.15
N ILE A 81 63.74 -20.21 18.21
CA ILE A 81 63.65 -18.96 18.98
C ILE A 81 64.16 -17.82 18.10
N VAL A 82 63.30 -16.88 17.74
CA VAL A 82 63.69 -15.65 17.04
C VAL A 82 63.72 -14.49 18.04
N VAL A 83 64.90 -13.89 18.19
CA VAL A 83 65.12 -12.70 19.02
C VAL A 83 64.44 -11.50 18.35
N ALA A 84 63.63 -10.76 19.11
CA ALA A 84 62.97 -9.56 18.62
C ALA A 84 63.98 -8.41 18.43
N PRO A 85 64.04 -7.75 17.26
CA PRO A 85 64.78 -6.50 17.11
C PRO A 85 64.02 -5.34 17.75
N THR A 86 64.71 -4.55 18.56
CA THR A 86 64.19 -3.30 19.14
C THR A 86 64.01 -2.26 18.04
N VAL A 87 62.76 -1.91 17.73
CA VAL A 87 62.43 -0.80 16.81
C VAL A 87 62.37 0.51 17.61
N PRO A 88 63.05 1.59 17.19
CA PRO A 88 62.96 2.89 17.87
C PRO A 88 61.56 3.52 17.70
N PRO A 89 61.14 4.40 18.62
CA PRO A 89 59.82 5.02 18.55
C PRO A 89 59.67 5.90 17.29
N SER A 90 58.79 5.48 16.38
CA SER A 90 58.39 6.29 15.23
C SER A 90 57.43 7.38 15.68
N THR A 91 57.75 8.64 15.37
CA THR A 91 56.90 9.79 15.70
C THR A 91 55.75 9.87 14.70
N ALA A 92 54.67 9.15 14.97
CA ALA A 92 53.44 9.23 14.17
C ALA A 92 52.76 10.59 14.40
N ALA A 93 52.66 11.40 13.34
CA ALA A 93 51.83 12.60 13.35
C ALA A 93 50.34 12.21 13.45
N PRO A 94 49.49 13.00 14.12
CA PRO A 94 48.07 12.67 14.26
C PRO A 94 47.35 12.73 12.91
N THR A 95 46.89 11.58 12.43
CA THR A 95 46.01 11.49 11.25
C THR A 95 44.65 12.08 11.58
N VAL A 96 44.31 13.22 10.98
CA VAL A 96 42.96 13.81 11.09
C VAL A 96 41.96 12.89 10.38
N PRO A 97 40.86 12.45 11.03
CA PRO A 97 39.84 11.64 10.37
C PRO A 97 39.17 12.43 9.24
N PRO A 98 38.77 11.78 8.13
CA PRO A 98 38.16 12.47 7.00
C PRO A 98 36.84 13.12 7.41
N THR A 99 36.71 14.42 7.14
CA THR A 99 35.49 15.18 7.38
C THR A 99 34.33 14.55 6.61
N ALA A 100 33.26 14.16 7.32
CA ALA A 100 32.04 13.69 6.69
C ALA A 100 31.46 14.78 5.75
N PRO A 101 30.93 14.42 4.57
CA PRO A 101 30.33 15.40 3.67
C PRO A 101 29.16 16.11 4.37
N PRO A 102 28.96 17.42 4.11
CA PRO A 102 27.90 18.18 4.77
C PRO A 102 26.53 17.59 4.46
N VAL A 103 25.77 17.28 5.52
CA VAL A 103 24.35 16.95 5.40
C VAL A 103 23.60 18.23 5.06
N THR A 104 23.37 18.46 3.76
CA THR A 104 22.55 19.57 3.29
C THR A 104 21.09 19.28 3.61
N THR A 105 20.63 19.68 4.81
CA THR A 105 19.20 19.82 5.09
C THR A 105 18.65 20.94 4.23
N ALA A 106 18.14 20.59 3.05
CA ALA A 106 17.39 21.52 2.22
C ALA A 106 16.18 22.02 3.03
N ALA A 107 16.07 23.34 3.22
CA ALA A 107 14.92 23.93 3.89
C ALA A 107 13.67 23.65 3.06
N VAL A 108 12.80 22.77 3.54
CA VAL A 108 11.51 22.49 2.90
C VAL A 108 10.66 23.73 3.05
N SER A 109 10.50 24.49 1.96
CA SER A 109 9.51 25.57 1.89
C SER A 109 8.15 25.00 2.29
N PRO A 110 7.34 25.70 3.11
CA PRO A 110 6.04 25.18 3.53
C PRO A 110 5.19 24.91 2.29
N VAL A 111 4.95 23.63 2.00
CA VAL A 111 4.12 23.20 0.88
C VAL A 111 2.74 23.82 1.11
N ARG A 112 2.26 24.61 0.14
CA ARG A 112 0.95 25.23 0.21
C ARG A 112 -0.11 24.13 0.16
N SER A 113 -0.56 23.68 1.33
CA SER A 113 -1.59 22.65 1.46
C SER A 113 -2.87 23.08 0.76
N LEU A 114 -3.22 22.37 -0.31
CA LEU A 114 -4.48 22.54 -1.01
C LEU A 114 -5.62 21.91 -0.19
N ALA A 115 -6.83 22.46 -0.31
CA ALA A 115 -8.01 21.82 0.24
C ALA A 115 -8.38 20.58 -0.60
N VAL A 116 -8.63 19.46 0.08
CA VAL A 116 -8.85 18.14 -0.52
C VAL A 116 -10.32 17.73 -0.41
N ALA A 117 -10.88 17.22 -1.50
CA ALA A 117 -12.14 16.47 -1.50
C ALA A 117 -11.87 14.98 -1.76
N SER A 118 -12.83 14.13 -1.41
CA SER A 118 -12.82 12.70 -1.74
C SER A 118 -14.10 12.29 -2.48
N ARG A 119 -14.01 11.22 -3.28
CA ARG A 119 -15.14 10.59 -3.96
C ARG A 119 -14.88 9.10 -4.15
N THR A 120 -15.86 8.27 -3.82
CA THR A 120 -15.82 6.83 -4.14
C THR A 120 -16.40 6.61 -5.54
N LEU A 121 -15.66 5.92 -6.40
CA LEU A 121 -16.04 5.61 -7.78
C LEU A 121 -16.26 4.10 -7.92
N PRO A 122 -17.48 3.64 -8.27
CA PRO A 122 -17.79 2.21 -8.37
C PRO A 122 -17.34 1.65 -9.74
N PHE A 123 -16.02 1.64 -9.99
CA PHE A 123 -15.49 1.08 -11.22
C PHE A 123 -15.64 -0.45 -11.21
N VAL A 124 -15.95 -1.03 -12.38
CA VAL A 124 -16.11 -2.47 -12.57
C VAL A 124 -15.47 -2.84 -13.90
N ASP A 125 -14.54 -3.78 -13.90
CA ASP A 125 -13.97 -4.38 -15.10
C ASP A 125 -14.86 -5.56 -15.54
N PRO A 126 -15.63 -5.43 -16.64
CA PRO A 126 -16.50 -6.51 -17.11
C PRO A 126 -15.73 -7.56 -17.93
N SER A 127 -14.44 -7.35 -18.23
CA SER A 127 -13.67 -8.24 -19.11
C SER A 127 -13.00 -9.40 -18.39
N ARG A 128 -12.88 -9.33 -17.06
CA ARG A 128 -12.24 -10.35 -16.21
C ARG A 128 -13.18 -10.74 -15.06
N PRO A 129 -13.33 -12.04 -14.76
CA PRO A 129 -14.06 -12.49 -13.58
C PRO A 129 -13.25 -12.32 -12.29
N THR A 130 -13.94 -12.31 -11.15
CA THR A 130 -13.33 -12.49 -9.82
C THR A 130 -13.39 -13.98 -9.47
N VAL A 131 -12.24 -14.62 -9.27
CA VAL A 131 -12.11 -16.05 -8.94
C VAL A 131 -11.19 -16.19 -7.74
N SER A 132 -11.70 -16.77 -6.65
CA SER A 132 -10.93 -17.06 -5.42
C SER A 132 -10.78 -18.57 -5.29
N LYS A 133 -9.56 -19.08 -5.08
CA LYS A 133 -9.27 -20.52 -4.85
C LYS A 133 -9.97 -21.45 -5.87
N GLY A 134 -9.98 -21.04 -7.14
CA GLY A 134 -10.61 -21.76 -8.26
C GLY A 134 -12.15 -21.66 -8.34
N SER A 135 -12.80 -20.94 -7.43
CA SER A 135 -14.26 -20.73 -7.40
C SER A 135 -14.63 -19.35 -7.94
N LEU A 136 -15.64 -19.28 -8.82
CA LEU A 136 -16.16 -18.02 -9.35
C LEU A 136 -16.90 -17.24 -8.25
N VAL A 137 -16.40 -16.06 -7.90
CA VAL A 137 -17.01 -15.14 -6.93
C VAL A 137 -17.93 -14.13 -7.65
N SER A 138 -17.51 -13.65 -8.82
CA SER A 138 -18.26 -12.70 -9.64
C SER A 138 -17.86 -12.81 -11.12
N PRO A 139 -18.80 -12.65 -12.08
CA PRO A 139 -18.47 -12.63 -13.51
C PRO A 139 -17.65 -11.41 -13.94
N SER A 140 -17.52 -10.39 -13.10
CA SER A 140 -16.71 -9.18 -13.30
C SER A 140 -15.81 -8.89 -12.09
N ARG A 141 -14.80 -8.03 -12.25
CA ARG A 141 -13.96 -7.53 -11.14
C ARG A 141 -14.45 -6.15 -10.68
N ALA A 142 -15.02 -6.09 -9.48
CA ALA A 142 -15.40 -4.83 -8.86
C ALA A 142 -14.15 -4.15 -8.28
N LEU A 143 -13.88 -2.92 -8.72
CA LEU A 143 -12.69 -2.14 -8.38
C LEU A 143 -13.12 -0.76 -7.90
N THR A 144 -14.02 -0.77 -6.91
CA THR A 144 -14.46 0.44 -6.21
C THR A 144 -13.23 1.20 -5.74
N THR A 145 -13.12 2.47 -6.11
CA THR A 145 -11.89 3.26 -5.92
C THR A 145 -12.20 4.51 -5.11
N ILE A 146 -11.47 4.72 -4.02
CA ILE A 146 -11.52 5.98 -3.27
C ILE A 146 -10.53 6.95 -3.93
N VAL A 147 -11.04 8.11 -4.36
CA VAL A 147 -10.24 9.14 -5.03
C VAL A 147 -10.20 10.40 -4.18
N TRP A 148 -9.02 10.80 -3.72
CA TRP A 148 -8.77 12.09 -3.07
C TRP A 148 -8.10 13.05 -4.06
N TYR A 149 -8.56 14.30 -4.12
CA TYR A 149 -8.09 15.27 -5.12
C TYR A 149 -8.18 16.73 -4.65
N PRO A 150 -7.35 17.64 -5.22
CA PRO A 150 -7.44 19.07 -4.94
C PRO A 150 -8.78 19.66 -5.40
N THR A 151 -9.44 20.40 -4.51
CA THR A 151 -10.64 21.18 -4.84
C THR A 151 -10.34 22.30 -5.83
N ALA A 152 -9.12 22.85 -5.81
CA ALA A 152 -8.64 23.90 -6.70
C ALA A 152 -8.83 23.56 -8.20
N PRO A 153 -9.08 24.56 -9.07
CA PRO A 153 -9.15 24.36 -10.52
C PRO A 153 -7.83 23.82 -11.08
N GLY A 154 -7.92 22.97 -12.11
CA GLY A 154 -6.76 22.39 -12.79
C GLY A 154 -6.81 20.86 -12.89
N ARG A 155 -5.86 20.33 -13.67
CA ARG A 155 -5.61 18.89 -13.84
C ARG A 155 -4.31 18.54 -13.12
N TRP A 156 -4.33 17.47 -12.34
CA TRP A 156 -3.27 17.12 -11.42
C TRP A 156 -2.69 15.74 -11.78
N PRO A 157 -1.38 15.51 -11.55
CA PRO A 157 -0.77 14.20 -11.72
C PRO A 157 -1.47 13.16 -10.82
N VAL A 158 -1.54 11.92 -11.28
CA VAL A 158 -2.20 10.81 -10.58
C VAL A 158 -1.19 9.96 -9.85
N VAL A 159 -1.56 9.49 -8.65
CA VAL A 159 -0.93 8.35 -7.99
C VAL A 159 -2.00 7.28 -7.79
N ILE A 160 -1.84 6.11 -8.41
CA ILE A 160 -2.61 4.92 -8.02
C ILE A 160 -1.98 4.36 -6.74
N PHE A 161 -2.78 4.03 -5.72
CA PHE A 161 -2.29 3.51 -4.45
C PHE A 161 -2.80 2.09 -4.20
N ALA A 162 -1.92 1.10 -4.24
CA ALA A 162 -2.22 -0.29 -3.93
C ALA A 162 -1.96 -0.57 -2.44
N HIS A 163 -2.99 -1.08 -1.74
CA HIS A 163 -2.88 -1.44 -0.33
C HIS A 163 -2.23 -2.82 -0.14
N GLY A 164 -1.65 -3.07 1.03
CA GLY A 164 -1.20 -4.41 1.43
C GLY A 164 -2.37 -5.39 1.68
N PHE A 165 -2.06 -6.68 1.74
CA PHE A 165 -3.05 -7.74 1.94
C PHE A 165 -3.81 -7.62 3.28
N GLU A 166 -5.10 -7.98 3.27
CA GLU A 166 -6.05 -7.88 4.38
C GLU A 166 -6.40 -6.45 4.85
N VAL A 167 -5.69 -5.40 4.41
CA VAL A 167 -5.80 -4.03 4.98
C VAL A 167 -6.88 -3.15 4.34
N GLY A 168 -7.01 -3.17 3.01
CA GLY A 168 -7.80 -2.17 2.27
C GLY A 168 -7.19 -0.75 2.30
N PRO A 169 -7.79 0.24 1.64
CA PRO A 169 -7.22 1.59 1.49
C PRO A 169 -7.40 2.51 2.70
N VAL A 170 -8.33 2.19 3.63
CA VAL A 170 -8.72 3.11 4.73
C VAL A 170 -7.56 3.48 5.67
N PRO A 171 -6.70 2.53 6.14
CA PRO A 171 -5.57 2.89 7.00
C PRO A 171 -4.53 3.81 6.36
N TYR A 172 -4.51 3.91 5.03
CA TYR A 172 -3.61 4.78 4.27
C TYR A 172 -4.20 6.18 3.99
N GLU A 173 -5.44 6.46 4.40
CA GLU A 173 -6.14 7.72 4.08
C GLU A 173 -5.32 8.97 4.45
N HIS A 174 -4.62 8.97 5.59
CA HIS A 174 -3.80 10.12 6.00
C HIS A 174 -2.68 10.42 4.98
N LEU A 175 -2.01 9.38 4.47
CA LEU A 175 -0.97 9.51 3.45
C LEU A 175 -1.57 9.97 2.11
N CYS A 176 -2.65 9.31 1.67
CA CYS A 176 -3.34 9.66 0.42
C CYS A 176 -3.88 11.09 0.42
N ARG A 177 -4.42 11.57 1.55
CA ARG A 177 -4.87 12.96 1.71
C ARG A 177 -3.71 13.95 1.78
N ALA A 178 -2.58 13.59 2.38
CA ALA A 178 -1.38 14.44 2.40
C ALA A 178 -0.82 14.65 0.98
N TRP A 179 -0.75 13.58 0.17
CA TRP A 179 -0.38 13.69 -1.24
C TRP A 179 -1.42 14.46 -2.06
N ALA A 180 -2.72 14.26 -1.81
CA ALA A 180 -3.75 15.07 -2.46
C ALA A 180 -3.62 16.57 -2.11
N ALA A 181 -3.31 16.90 -0.86
CA ALA A 181 -3.05 18.27 -0.42
C ALA A 181 -1.78 18.88 -1.05
N ALA A 182 -0.82 18.04 -1.45
CA ALA A 182 0.38 18.45 -2.18
C ALA A 182 0.17 18.64 -3.70
N GLY A 183 -1.03 18.37 -4.23
CA GLY A 183 -1.37 18.59 -5.64
C GLY A 183 -1.38 17.35 -6.53
N TYR A 184 -1.82 16.21 -6.00
CA TYR A 184 -1.99 14.95 -6.75
C TYR A 184 -3.45 14.48 -6.71
N VAL A 185 -3.94 13.81 -7.76
CA VAL A 185 -5.11 12.93 -7.61
C VAL A 185 -4.59 11.60 -7.07
N VAL A 186 -5.02 11.18 -5.89
CA VAL A 186 -4.67 9.86 -5.35
C VAL A 186 -5.88 8.95 -5.45
N ALA A 187 -5.72 7.80 -6.08
CA ALA A 187 -6.79 6.84 -6.31
C ALA A 187 -6.40 5.47 -5.76
N ALA A 188 -7.08 5.02 -4.72
CA ALA A 188 -6.85 3.71 -4.10
C ALA A 188 -8.03 2.77 -4.41
N PRO A 189 -7.86 1.76 -5.28
CA PRO A 189 -8.86 0.70 -5.42
C PRO A 189 -8.95 -0.12 -4.14
N LEU A 190 -10.15 -0.63 -3.87
CA LEU A 190 -10.36 -1.77 -2.98
C LEU A 190 -10.23 -3.01 -3.86
N PHE A 191 -9.20 -3.83 -3.66
CA PHE A 191 -9.01 -5.06 -4.43
C PHE A 191 -10.00 -6.14 -3.97
N PRO A 192 -10.66 -6.85 -4.92
CA PRO A 192 -11.85 -7.64 -4.61
C PRO A 192 -11.59 -8.85 -3.70
N LEU A 193 -10.36 -9.37 -3.67
CA LEU A 193 -9.98 -10.56 -2.91
C LEU A 193 -8.86 -10.32 -1.89
N THR A 194 -8.23 -9.14 -1.86
CA THR A 194 -7.14 -8.81 -0.92
C THR A 194 -7.46 -7.65 0.03
N ASP A 195 -8.61 -6.99 -0.08
CA ASP A 195 -9.20 -6.15 0.96
C ASP A 195 -10.17 -7.01 1.82
N ALA A 196 -9.91 -7.15 3.12
CA ALA A 196 -10.73 -7.99 4.00
C ALA A 196 -12.18 -7.50 4.14
N ALA A 197 -12.41 -6.19 4.05
CA ALA A 197 -13.74 -5.59 4.15
C ALA A 197 -14.58 -5.83 2.89
N VAL A 198 -13.94 -6.14 1.76
CA VAL A 198 -14.61 -6.46 0.48
C VAL A 198 -14.70 -7.97 0.25
N ALA A 199 -13.59 -8.69 0.44
CA ALA A 199 -13.49 -10.11 0.13
C ALA A 199 -14.29 -10.99 1.11
N GLY A 200 -14.31 -10.60 2.40
CA GLY A 200 -14.91 -11.38 3.48
C GLY A 200 -14.42 -12.84 3.47
N PRO A 201 -15.31 -13.85 3.34
CA PRO A 201 -14.89 -15.26 3.30
C PRO A 201 -14.06 -15.63 2.06
N ASN A 202 -14.02 -14.79 1.03
CA ASN A 202 -13.26 -15.02 -0.21
C ASN A 202 -11.84 -14.43 -0.16
N LEU A 203 -11.37 -13.92 0.99
CA LEU A 203 -10.02 -13.34 1.11
C LEU A 203 -8.96 -14.33 0.59
N ASP A 204 -8.19 -13.92 -0.41
CA ASP A 204 -7.27 -14.77 -1.19
C ASP A 204 -6.07 -13.95 -1.67
N GLU A 205 -4.95 -14.08 -0.96
CA GLU A 205 -3.65 -13.48 -1.30
C GLU A 205 -3.17 -13.92 -2.70
N GLY A 206 -3.59 -15.12 -3.13
CA GLY A 206 -3.35 -15.68 -4.46
C GLY A 206 -3.96 -14.89 -5.63
N ASP A 207 -4.76 -13.86 -5.37
CA ASP A 207 -5.26 -12.92 -6.39
C ASP A 207 -4.25 -11.83 -6.77
N LEU A 208 -3.11 -11.71 -6.07
CA LEU A 208 -2.03 -10.76 -6.38
C LEU A 208 -1.67 -10.64 -7.88
N PRO A 209 -1.49 -11.75 -8.64
CA PRO A 209 -1.18 -11.66 -10.08
C PRO A 209 -2.23 -10.95 -10.94
N ASN A 210 -3.46 -10.75 -10.44
CA ASN A 210 -4.49 -9.98 -11.15
C ASN A 210 -4.44 -8.48 -10.84
N GLN A 211 -3.76 -8.05 -9.77
CA GLN A 211 -3.82 -6.65 -9.30
C GLN A 211 -3.12 -5.68 -10.26
N THR A 212 -2.09 -6.13 -11.01
CA THR A 212 -1.46 -5.33 -12.08
C THR A 212 -2.48 -4.90 -13.15
N ALA A 213 -3.30 -5.84 -13.63
CA ALA A 213 -4.36 -5.52 -14.59
C ALA A 213 -5.52 -4.71 -13.94
N ASP A 214 -5.73 -4.83 -12.62
CA ASP A 214 -6.69 -4.00 -11.88
C ASP A 214 -6.24 -2.54 -11.81
N VAL A 215 -4.98 -2.25 -11.46
CA VAL A 215 -4.47 -0.86 -11.38
C VAL A 215 -4.37 -0.22 -12.77
N GLU A 216 -4.05 -0.98 -13.82
CA GLU A 216 -4.16 -0.51 -15.20
C GLU A 216 -5.60 -0.17 -15.61
N PHE A 217 -6.57 -1.00 -15.22
CA PHE A 217 -7.98 -0.72 -15.46
C PHE A 217 -8.44 0.55 -14.74
N VAL A 218 -8.07 0.72 -13.46
CA VAL A 218 -8.37 1.92 -12.68
C VAL A 218 -7.74 3.17 -13.30
N ALA A 219 -6.47 3.09 -13.74
CA ALA A 219 -5.80 4.19 -14.44
C ALA A 219 -6.56 4.60 -15.72
N ARG A 220 -7.06 3.64 -16.51
CA ARG A 220 -7.92 3.90 -17.69
C ARG A 220 -9.28 4.49 -17.29
N ALA A 221 -9.92 3.96 -16.25
CA ALA A 221 -11.24 4.41 -15.79
C ALA A 221 -11.23 5.83 -15.17
N LEU A 222 -10.10 6.27 -14.61
CA LEU A 222 -9.93 7.64 -14.09
C LEU A 222 -9.83 8.70 -15.20
N VAL A 223 -9.25 8.33 -16.35
CA VAL A 223 -9.04 9.25 -17.49
C VAL A 223 -10.18 9.22 -18.50
N ASP A 224 -11.11 8.26 -18.39
CA ASP A 224 -12.28 8.16 -19.26
C ASP A 224 -13.15 9.42 -19.19
N PRO A 225 -13.62 10.00 -20.32
CA PRO A 225 -14.41 11.23 -20.34
C PRO A 225 -15.73 11.18 -19.54
N GLY A 226 -16.31 10.00 -19.31
CA GLY A 226 -17.49 9.78 -18.47
C GLY A 226 -17.18 9.74 -16.96
N SER A 227 -15.90 9.66 -16.58
CA SER A 227 -15.48 9.66 -15.18
C SER A 227 -15.69 11.03 -14.53
N ALA A 228 -16.33 11.02 -13.36
CA ALA A 228 -16.63 12.25 -12.61
C ALA A 228 -15.38 13.02 -12.12
N VAL A 229 -14.19 12.43 -12.24
CA VAL A 229 -12.89 13.06 -11.92
C VAL A 229 -12.01 13.32 -13.15
N ALA A 230 -12.47 13.03 -14.37
CA ALA A 230 -11.68 13.20 -15.60
C ALA A 230 -11.16 14.64 -15.80
N SER A 231 -11.95 15.64 -15.39
CA SER A 231 -11.58 17.06 -15.42
C SER A 231 -10.51 17.46 -14.38
N LYS A 232 -10.24 16.60 -13.41
CA LYS A 232 -9.21 16.78 -12.36
C LYS A 232 -7.92 16.00 -12.65
N VAL A 233 -7.95 15.02 -13.54
CA VAL A 233 -6.84 14.10 -13.82
C VAL A 233 -6.00 14.58 -15.00
N ASP A 234 -4.67 14.54 -14.86
CA ASP A 234 -3.72 14.64 -15.98
C ASP A 234 -3.27 13.24 -16.45
N PRO A 235 -3.75 12.75 -17.61
CA PRO A 235 -3.46 11.40 -18.11
C PRO A 235 -2.00 11.24 -18.56
N THR A 236 -1.23 12.33 -18.68
CA THR A 236 0.18 12.26 -19.10
C THR A 236 1.14 12.01 -17.94
N ARG A 237 0.66 12.15 -16.69
CA ARG A 237 1.47 12.03 -15.47
C ARG A 237 0.77 11.14 -14.46
N ILE A 238 0.91 9.83 -14.65
CA ILE A 238 0.40 8.80 -13.74
C ILE A 238 1.62 8.10 -13.12
N ALA A 239 1.62 7.96 -11.81
CA ALA A 239 2.56 7.15 -11.03
C ALA A 239 1.77 6.09 -10.25
N ILE A 240 2.48 5.12 -9.69
CA ILE A 240 1.90 4.11 -8.80
C ILE A 240 2.70 4.01 -7.50
N ALA A 241 2.02 3.70 -6.41
CA ALA A 241 2.61 3.48 -5.11
C ALA A 241 1.90 2.33 -4.40
N GLY A 242 2.57 1.67 -3.46
CA GLY A 242 1.89 0.72 -2.60
C GLY A 242 2.73 0.25 -1.42
N HIS A 243 2.10 -0.54 -0.56
CA HIS A 243 2.66 -1.06 0.69
C HIS A 243 2.52 -2.58 0.78
N SER A 244 3.54 -3.30 1.28
CA SER A 244 3.57 -4.78 1.28
C SER A 244 3.32 -5.34 -0.12
N ASP A 245 2.39 -6.26 -0.26
CA ASP A 245 1.83 -6.83 -1.49
C ASP A 245 1.38 -5.76 -2.50
N GLY A 246 0.92 -4.61 -2.02
CA GLY A 246 0.60 -3.45 -2.85
C GLY A 246 1.84 -2.79 -3.44
N ALA A 247 2.99 -2.85 -2.76
CA ALA A 247 4.27 -2.41 -3.29
C ALA A 247 4.77 -3.35 -4.40
N GLU A 248 4.54 -4.65 -4.26
CA GLU A 248 4.83 -5.65 -5.31
C GLU A 248 3.95 -5.42 -6.55
N THR A 249 2.64 -5.26 -6.34
CA THR A 249 1.69 -4.83 -7.37
C THR A 249 2.14 -3.54 -8.07
N ALA A 250 2.61 -2.55 -7.30
CA ALA A 250 3.10 -1.29 -7.83
C ALA A 250 4.38 -1.46 -8.66
N LEU A 251 5.30 -2.34 -8.26
CA LEU A 251 6.54 -2.63 -8.97
C LEU A 251 6.27 -3.39 -10.27
N ASP A 252 5.46 -4.45 -10.24
CA ASP A 252 5.14 -5.26 -11.43
C ASP A 252 4.38 -4.44 -12.48
N ALA A 253 3.33 -3.72 -12.06
CA ALA A 253 2.58 -2.84 -12.95
C ALA A 253 3.47 -1.73 -13.56
N ALA A 254 4.42 -1.17 -12.81
CA ALA A 254 5.32 -0.14 -13.32
C ALA A 254 6.38 -0.68 -14.31
N GLN A 255 6.77 -1.95 -14.19
CA GLN A 255 7.70 -2.63 -15.11
C GLN A 255 7.02 -3.15 -16.38
N THR A 256 5.72 -3.48 -16.31
CA THR A 256 4.93 -4.01 -17.43
C THR A 256 4.20 -2.94 -18.22
N ALA A 257 3.72 -1.86 -17.59
CA ALA A 257 2.89 -0.83 -18.22
C ALA A 257 3.56 0.57 -18.25
N PRO A 258 3.91 1.12 -19.43
CA PRO A 258 4.55 2.44 -19.58
C PRO A 258 3.62 3.63 -19.28
N THR A 259 2.38 3.35 -18.87
CA THR A 259 1.44 4.32 -18.26
C THR A 259 1.99 4.87 -16.94
N PHE A 260 2.66 4.03 -16.13
CA PHE A 260 3.19 4.42 -14.83
C PHE A 260 4.61 4.98 -14.96
N ARG A 261 4.77 6.28 -14.74
CA ARG A 261 6.02 7.02 -14.97
C ARG A 261 6.94 7.16 -13.75
N ALA A 262 6.53 6.63 -12.61
CA ALA A 262 7.32 6.50 -11.39
C ALA A 262 6.64 5.46 -10.49
N VAL A 263 7.43 4.80 -9.63
CA VAL A 263 6.93 3.87 -8.62
C VAL A 263 7.50 4.17 -7.23
N ILE A 264 6.63 4.11 -6.21
CA ILE A 264 7.01 4.16 -4.79
C ILE A 264 6.65 2.82 -4.14
N ALA A 265 7.64 2.01 -3.83
CA ALA A 265 7.48 0.72 -3.15
C ALA A 265 7.81 0.88 -1.67
N MET A 266 6.86 0.54 -0.77
CA MET A 266 7.02 0.73 0.68
C MET A 266 6.90 -0.63 1.38
N SER A 267 7.95 -1.07 2.09
CA SER A 267 7.99 -2.38 2.76
C SER A 267 7.57 -3.50 1.79
N GLY A 268 8.36 -3.78 0.75
CA GLY A 268 7.94 -4.69 -0.33
C GLY A 268 9.08 -5.48 -0.95
N GLY A 269 8.75 -6.66 -1.46
CA GLY A 269 9.69 -7.59 -2.08
C GLY A 269 10.17 -7.17 -3.48
N PRO A 270 11.34 -7.69 -3.92
CA PRO A 270 11.75 -7.62 -5.32
C PRO A 270 10.85 -8.53 -6.18
N VAL A 271 10.14 -7.94 -7.15
CA VAL A 271 9.28 -8.70 -8.08
C VAL A 271 10.08 -9.30 -9.24
N GLY A 272 9.70 -10.51 -9.65
CA GLY A 272 10.18 -11.12 -10.88
C GLY A 272 9.47 -10.52 -12.09
N GLY A 273 10.03 -9.45 -12.66
CA GLY A 273 9.40 -8.70 -13.76
C GLY A 273 10.20 -8.72 -15.07
N SER A 274 9.54 -8.26 -16.14
CA SER A 274 10.10 -8.17 -17.49
C SER A 274 10.79 -6.83 -17.75
N ASP A 275 11.92 -6.83 -18.49
CA ASP A 275 12.66 -5.63 -18.94
C ASP A 275 11.92 -4.81 -20.03
N VAL A 276 10.62 -4.60 -19.90
CA VAL A 276 9.80 -3.83 -20.86
C VAL A 276 9.80 -2.33 -20.52
N HIS A 277 9.79 -1.99 -19.23
CA HIS A 277 9.80 -0.60 -18.78
C HIS A 277 10.59 -0.41 -17.48
N HIS A 278 11.24 0.75 -17.36
CA HIS A 278 12.14 1.09 -16.26
C HIS A 278 11.85 2.50 -15.72
N PRO A 279 10.76 2.68 -14.94
CA PRO A 279 10.45 3.97 -14.36
C PRO A 279 11.38 4.31 -13.19
N PRO A 280 11.53 5.60 -12.85
CA PRO A 280 12.08 6.03 -11.57
C PRO A 280 11.49 5.28 -10.36
N VAL A 281 12.36 4.72 -9.52
CA VAL A 281 11.96 3.94 -8.33
C VAL A 281 12.36 4.65 -7.04
N LEU A 282 11.43 4.73 -6.09
CA LEU A 282 11.73 5.00 -4.68
C LEU A 282 11.33 3.76 -3.86
N ALA A 283 12.32 3.05 -3.32
CA ALA A 283 12.12 2.03 -2.30
C ALA A 283 12.12 2.68 -0.91
N ILE A 284 11.17 2.32 -0.06
CA ILE A 284 11.06 2.77 1.33
C ILE A 284 10.99 1.52 2.20
N GLN A 285 11.87 1.40 3.21
CA GLN A 285 11.99 0.19 4.02
C GLN A 285 12.25 0.52 5.49
N GLY A 286 11.49 -0.11 6.39
CA GLY A 286 11.78 -0.12 7.82
C GLY A 286 13.01 -0.99 8.11
N ASP A 287 13.89 -0.55 9.02
CA ASP A 287 15.05 -1.35 9.43
C ASP A 287 14.84 -2.24 10.67
N ALA A 288 13.64 -2.17 11.26
CA ALA A 288 13.15 -3.07 12.30
C ALA A 288 11.89 -3.86 11.85
N ASP A 289 11.52 -3.77 10.58
CA ASP A 289 10.37 -4.44 9.97
C ASP A 289 10.40 -5.97 10.22
N PRO A 290 9.42 -6.52 10.95
CA PRO A 290 9.36 -7.95 11.29
C PRO A 290 8.60 -8.79 10.26
N ILE A 291 8.01 -8.17 9.23
CA ILE A 291 7.20 -8.83 8.19
C ILE A 291 8.01 -8.93 6.89
N ASN A 292 8.49 -7.79 6.39
CA ASN A 292 9.26 -7.68 5.16
C ASN A 292 10.71 -7.31 5.50
N PRO A 293 11.66 -8.27 5.51
CA PRO A 293 13.03 -8.03 5.96
C PRO A 293 13.69 -6.80 5.32
N PRO A 294 14.53 -6.04 6.07
CA PRO A 294 15.21 -4.85 5.54
C PRO A 294 16.09 -5.08 4.30
N ALA A 295 16.43 -6.35 3.99
CA ALA A 295 17.13 -6.75 2.79
C ALA A 295 16.28 -6.59 1.51
N ASP A 296 14.96 -6.66 1.59
CA ASP A 296 14.06 -6.66 0.43
C ASP A 296 13.98 -5.27 -0.22
N GLY A 297 13.84 -4.21 0.58
CA GLY A 297 13.99 -2.84 0.09
C GLY A 297 15.36 -2.56 -0.53
N VAL A 298 16.43 -3.22 -0.06
CA VAL A 298 17.77 -3.16 -0.69
C VAL A 298 17.80 -3.94 -2.01
N ALA A 299 17.10 -5.07 -2.11
CA ALA A 299 16.97 -5.85 -3.34
C ALA A 299 16.19 -5.06 -4.42
N VAL A 300 15.03 -4.49 -4.07
CA VAL A 300 14.23 -3.59 -4.94
C VAL A 300 15.09 -2.44 -5.46
N TYR A 301 15.82 -1.75 -4.56
CA TYR A 301 16.74 -0.68 -4.95
C TYR A 301 17.86 -1.16 -5.88
N THR A 302 18.37 -2.37 -5.67
CA THR A 302 19.48 -2.93 -6.45
C THR A 302 19.05 -3.36 -7.85
N GLN A 303 17.83 -3.92 -7.98
CA GLN A 303 17.21 -4.35 -9.23
C GLN A 303 16.75 -3.17 -10.10
N ALA A 304 16.25 -2.08 -9.50
CA ALA A 304 15.78 -0.91 -10.22
C ALA A 304 16.85 -0.28 -11.13
N VAL A 305 16.49 0.16 -12.33
CA VAL A 305 17.37 0.99 -13.18
C VAL A 305 17.32 2.45 -12.70
N SER A 306 18.40 3.21 -12.91
CA SER A 306 18.45 4.63 -12.49
C SER A 306 17.51 5.51 -13.32
N PRO A 307 16.87 6.54 -12.73
CA PRO A 307 17.07 7.03 -11.36
C PRO A 307 16.34 6.19 -10.29
N ARG A 308 17.08 5.83 -9.23
CA ARG A 308 16.60 4.96 -8.15
C ARG A 308 17.04 5.48 -6.79
N TYR A 309 16.16 5.37 -5.80
CA TYR A 309 16.37 5.88 -4.45
C TYR A 309 15.95 4.84 -3.41
N LEU A 310 16.66 4.82 -2.27
CA LEU A 310 16.31 4.02 -1.10
C LEU A 310 16.17 4.96 0.11
N LEU A 311 15.00 4.97 0.72
CA LEU A 311 14.74 5.60 2.01
C LEU A 311 14.64 4.52 3.08
N ARG A 312 15.52 4.57 4.08
CA ARG A 312 15.42 3.71 5.27
C ARG A 312 14.75 4.45 6.40
N LEU A 313 13.74 3.84 7.02
CA LEU A 313 13.09 4.33 8.23
C LEU A 313 13.75 3.64 9.43
N LEU A 314 14.37 4.42 10.31
CA LEU A 314 15.11 3.90 11.47
C LEU A 314 14.13 3.57 12.61
N GLY A 315 14.13 2.31 13.06
CA GLY A 315 13.19 1.81 14.06
C GLY A 315 11.74 1.70 13.57
N GLY A 316 11.54 1.72 12.25
CA GLY A 316 10.27 1.46 11.57
C GLY A 316 10.23 0.08 10.94
#